data_AF-A0A3M4Q630-F1
#
_entry.id   AF-A0A3M4Q630-F1
#
_cell.length_a   1.000
_cell.length_b   1.000
_cell.length_c   1.000
_cell.angle_alpha   90.00
_cell.angle_beta   90.00
_cell.angle_gamma   90.00
#
_symmetry.space_group_name_H-M   'P 1'
#
loop_
_entity.id
_entity.type
_entity.pdbx_description
1 polymer ?
#
loop_
_entity_poly.entity_id
_entity_poly.type
_entity_poly.pdbx_seq_one_letter_code
_entity_poly.pdbx_strand_id
1 'polypeptide(L)'
;HTFGGSHNVGIVLYNGGTFYLDDGKPTVQGFAQTLRNLKEISPTAYLTVPKGWEELVNALEQDAELRERFFARMKLFFFAAAGLSQSIWDRLDRVAEQHCGERIRMMAGLGMTEAAPSCTFTT
;
A
#
# COMPACT_ATOMS: atom_id res chain seq x y z
N HIS A 1 -9.87 12.41 -5.03
CA HIS A 1 -8.79 11.83 -5.87
C HIS A 1 -9.39 10.74 -6.76
N THR A 2 -9.14 10.77 -8.07
CA THR A 2 -9.79 9.87 -9.06
C THR A 2 -9.49 8.40 -8.78
N PHE A 3 -8.23 8.02 -8.55
CA PHE A 3 -7.87 6.65 -8.14
C PHE A 3 -8.62 6.14 -6.91
N GLY A 4 -8.70 6.94 -5.84
CA GLY A 4 -9.41 6.55 -4.62
C GLY A 4 -10.91 6.32 -4.87
N GLY A 5 -11.53 7.17 -5.69
CA GLY A 5 -12.95 7.06 -6.04
C GLY A 5 -13.25 5.95 -7.05
N SER A 6 -12.83 6.10 -8.30
CA SER A 6 -13.26 5.18 -9.36
C SER A 6 -12.55 3.84 -9.33
N HIS A 7 -11.26 3.79 -8.96
CA HIS A 7 -10.50 2.53 -8.94
C HIS A 7 -10.62 1.79 -7.60
N ASN A 8 -10.27 2.42 -6.47
CA ASN A 8 -10.19 1.70 -5.20
C ASN A 8 -11.58 1.33 -4.66
N VAL A 9 -12.55 2.25 -4.67
CA VAL A 9 -13.94 1.89 -4.30
C VAL A 9 -14.54 0.97 -5.35
N GLY A 10 -14.28 1.21 -6.64
CA GLY A 10 -14.79 0.39 -7.75
C GLY A 10 -14.37 -1.08 -7.64
N ILE A 11 -13.09 -1.37 -7.43
CA ILE A 11 -12.59 -2.74 -7.30
C ILE A 11 -13.17 -3.45 -6.07
N VAL A 12 -13.33 -2.74 -4.94
CA VAL A 12 -13.93 -3.33 -3.75
C VAL A 12 -15.40 -3.66 -4.00
N LEU A 13 -16.19 -2.71 -4.52
CA LEU A 13 -17.62 -2.93 -4.77
C LEU A 13 -17.84 -4.05 -5.78
N TYR A 14 -17.08 -4.07 -6.87
CA TYR A 14 -17.22 -5.08 -7.92
C TYR A 14 -16.93 -6.50 -7.41
N ASN A 15 -15.97 -6.65 -6.50
CA ASN A 15 -15.54 -7.96 -5.98
C ASN A 15 -16.17 -8.31 -4.61
N GLY A 16 -17.09 -7.51 -4.10
CA GLY A 16 -17.72 -7.74 -2.78
C GLY A 16 -16.75 -7.67 -1.61
N GLY A 17 -15.73 -6.82 -1.70
CA GLY A 17 -14.69 -6.67 -0.67
C GLY A 17 -15.08 -5.74 0.48
N THR A 18 -14.12 -5.48 1.35
CA THR A 18 -14.21 -4.45 2.41
C THR A 18 -13.22 -3.32 2.11
N PHE A 19 -13.67 -2.07 2.22
CA PHE A 19 -12.83 -0.89 2.01
C PHE A 19 -12.56 -0.21 3.35
N TYR A 20 -11.29 -0.08 3.71
CA TYR A 20 -10.85 0.63 4.91
C TYR A 20 -10.35 2.01 4.51
N LEU A 21 -10.92 3.05 5.13
CA LEU A 21 -10.48 4.42 4.98
C LEU A 21 -9.53 4.76 6.14
N ASP A 22 -8.26 4.98 5.82
CA ASP A 22 -7.26 5.44 6.77
C ASP A 22 -7.28 6.97 6.87
N ASP A 23 -7.46 7.48 8.07
CA ASP A 23 -7.46 8.91 8.39
C ASP A 23 -6.06 9.45 8.73
N GLY A 24 -5.04 8.58 8.73
CA GLY A 24 -3.64 8.95 8.82
C GLY A 24 -3.16 9.81 7.65
N LYS A 25 -1.98 10.43 7.82
CA LYS A 25 -1.35 11.28 6.81
C LYS A 25 0.08 10.78 6.55
N PRO A 26 0.57 10.78 5.30
CA PRO A 26 1.93 10.37 4.95
C PRO A 26 2.96 11.46 5.32
N THR A 27 2.97 11.85 6.59
CA THR A 27 3.92 12.78 7.20
C THR A 27 4.46 12.15 8.47
N VAL A 28 5.67 12.50 8.88
CA VAL A 28 6.32 11.92 10.07
C VAL A 28 5.42 11.96 11.32
N GLN A 29 4.69 13.06 11.53
CA GLN A 29 3.78 13.22 12.67
C GLN A 29 2.41 12.55 12.45
N GLY A 30 1.94 12.47 11.19
CA GLY A 30 0.62 11.97 10.85
C GLY A 30 0.55 10.46 10.57
N PHE A 31 1.69 9.81 10.34
CA PHE A 31 1.73 8.41 9.91
C PHE A 31 1.57 7.44 11.09
N ALA A 32 1.79 7.89 12.33
CA ALA A 32 1.59 7.08 13.52
C ALA A 32 0.15 6.53 13.64
N GLN A 33 -0.85 7.26 13.14
CA GLN A 33 -2.23 6.76 13.08
C GLN A 33 -2.37 5.61 12.09
N THR A 34 -1.81 5.74 10.88
CA THR A 34 -1.75 4.65 9.90
C THR A 34 -1.11 3.39 10.47
N LEU A 35 0.02 3.53 11.19
CA LEU A 35 0.70 2.39 11.80
C LEU A 35 -0.16 1.70 12.87
N ARG A 36 -0.90 2.47 13.70
CA ARG A 36 -1.86 1.90 14.66
C ARG A 36 -2.98 1.15 13.93
N ASN A 37 -3.56 1.75 12.90
CA ASN A 37 -4.64 1.16 12.10
C ASN A 37 -4.19 -0.17 11.46
N LEU A 38 -2.95 -0.24 10.95
CA LEU A 38 -2.38 -1.45 10.34
C LEU A 38 -1.99 -2.54 11.35
N LYS A 39 -1.86 -2.22 12.65
CA LYS A 39 -1.73 -3.23 13.71
C LYS A 39 -3.08 -3.86 14.07
N GLU A 40 -4.17 -3.11 13.92
CA GLU A 40 -5.53 -3.58 14.20
C GLU A 40 -6.12 -4.35 13.01
N ILE A 41 -5.88 -3.87 11.79
CA ILE A 41 -6.48 -4.38 10.56
C ILE A 41 -5.40 -4.94 9.63
N SER A 42 -5.58 -6.19 9.22
CA SER A 42 -4.72 -6.88 8.25
C SER A 42 -5.37 -6.90 6.85
N PRO A 43 -5.06 -5.94 5.95
CA PRO A 43 -5.63 -5.91 4.60
C PRO A 43 -5.04 -7.00 3.70
N THR A 44 -5.72 -7.30 2.59
CA THR A 44 -5.22 -8.20 1.53
C THR A 44 -4.51 -7.46 0.41
N ALA A 45 -4.83 -6.18 0.23
CA ALA A 45 -4.13 -5.26 -0.67
C ALA A 45 -3.96 -3.93 0.05
N TYR A 46 -2.79 -3.31 -0.06
CA TYR A 46 -2.55 -1.98 0.47
C TYR A 46 -2.21 -1.01 -0.66
N LEU A 47 -2.94 0.09 -0.71
CA LEU A 47 -2.88 1.07 -1.79
C LEU A 47 -2.57 2.43 -1.18
N THR A 48 -1.40 2.99 -1.51
CA THR A 48 -1.01 4.32 -1.05
C THR A 48 -0.08 4.99 -2.06
N VAL A 49 0.22 6.27 -1.85
CA VAL A 49 1.18 7.01 -2.67
C VAL A 49 2.62 6.62 -2.29
N PRO A 50 3.63 6.86 -3.16
CA PRO A 50 5.03 6.51 -2.86
C PRO A 50 5.54 6.97 -1.50
N LYS A 51 5.13 8.17 -1.04
CA LYS A 51 5.50 8.67 0.28
C LYS A 51 4.97 7.80 1.43
N GLY A 52 3.79 7.23 1.30
CA GLY A 52 3.25 6.30 2.29
C GLY A 52 4.06 5.02 2.37
N TRP A 53 4.57 4.53 1.23
CA TRP A 53 5.46 3.36 1.19
C TRP A 53 6.82 3.63 1.82
N GLU A 54 7.39 4.83 1.61
CA GLU A 54 8.63 5.25 2.27
C GLU A 54 8.52 5.22 3.80
N GLU A 55 7.45 5.79 4.36
CA GLU A 55 7.24 5.80 5.80
C GLU A 55 6.93 4.38 6.33
N LEU A 56 6.17 3.59 5.58
CA LEU A 56 5.78 2.24 5.98
C LEU A 56 6.96 1.27 6.00
N VAL A 57 7.83 1.28 5.00
CA VAL A 57 8.98 0.35 4.97
C VAL A 57 9.93 0.60 6.14
N ASN A 58 10.14 1.87 6.51
CA ASN A 58 10.93 2.23 7.69
C ASN A 58 10.33 1.62 8.97
N ALA A 59 9.00 1.67 9.12
CA ALA A 59 8.31 1.12 10.27
C ALA A 59 8.32 -0.42 10.29
N LEU A 60 8.09 -1.07 9.14
CA LEU A 60 8.08 -2.52 9.02
C LEU A 60 9.44 -3.16 9.34
N GLU A 61 10.54 -2.47 9.06
CA GLU A 61 11.90 -2.93 9.41
C GLU A 61 12.15 -2.90 10.93
N GLN A 62 11.46 -2.03 11.68
CA GLN A 62 11.74 -1.76 13.09
C GLN A 62 10.71 -2.38 14.04
N ASP A 63 9.47 -2.57 13.59
CA ASP A 63 8.35 -3.00 14.42
C ASP A 63 7.85 -4.40 14.00
N ALA A 64 8.22 -5.40 14.80
CA ALA A 64 7.88 -6.79 14.52
C ALA A 64 6.37 -7.08 14.63
N GLU A 65 5.67 -6.40 15.54
CA GLU A 65 4.22 -6.55 15.70
C GLU A 65 3.48 -5.98 14.48
N LEU A 66 3.86 -4.77 14.05
CA LEU A 66 3.33 -4.18 12.83
C LEU A 66 3.55 -5.10 11.64
N ARG A 67 4.78 -5.63 11.49
CA ARG A 67 5.15 -6.51 10.38
C ARG A 67 4.29 -7.77 10.36
N GLU A 68 4.16 -8.48 11.49
CA GLU A 68 3.29 -9.65 11.63
C GLU A 68 1.86 -9.35 11.19
N ARG A 69 1.28 -8.26 11.72
CA ARG A 69 -0.10 -7.86 11.42
C ARG A 69 -0.30 -7.44 9.98
N PHE A 70 0.61 -6.65 9.43
CA PHE A 70 0.53 -6.12 8.08
C PHE A 70 0.62 -7.22 7.02
N PHE A 71 1.51 -8.20 7.22
CA PHE A 71 1.74 -9.27 6.26
C PHE A 71 0.81 -10.48 6.40
N ALA A 72 0.12 -10.64 7.54
CA ALA A 72 -0.74 -11.79 7.83
C ALA A 72 -1.69 -12.22 6.70
N ARG A 73 -2.16 -11.27 5.87
CA ARG A 73 -3.09 -11.52 4.77
C ARG A 73 -2.68 -10.89 3.45
N MET A 74 -1.52 -10.25 3.41
CA MET A 74 -1.13 -9.40 2.29
C MET A 74 -0.89 -10.21 1.01
N LYS A 75 -1.39 -9.70 -0.11
CA LYS A 75 -1.20 -10.30 -1.45
C LYS A 75 -0.76 -9.30 -2.51
N LEU A 76 -1.02 -8.01 -2.31
CA LEU A 76 -0.75 -6.98 -3.30
C LEU A 76 -0.36 -5.65 -2.66
N PHE A 77 0.73 -5.09 -3.14
CA PHE A 77 1.09 -3.70 -2.94
C PHE A 77 0.72 -2.88 -4.18
N PHE A 78 0.24 -1.66 -3.96
CA PHE A 78 -0.10 -0.76 -5.05
C PHE A 78 0.33 0.68 -4.77
N PHE A 79 0.84 1.35 -5.81
CA PHE A 79 1.00 2.81 -5.82
C PHE A 79 0.65 3.42 -7.18
N ALA A 80 0.43 4.73 -7.18
CA ALA A 80 0.18 5.51 -8.39
C ALA A 80 0.63 6.97 -8.19
N ALA A 81 0.39 7.80 -9.20
CA ALA A 81 0.60 9.25 -9.25
C ALA A 81 2.06 9.74 -9.27
N ALA A 82 3.00 9.01 -8.68
CA ALA A 82 4.42 9.32 -8.74
C ALA A 82 5.26 8.03 -8.79
N GLY A 83 6.52 8.15 -9.18
CA GLY A 83 7.46 7.04 -9.16
C GLY A 83 7.83 6.62 -7.74
N LEU A 84 7.92 5.31 -7.51
CA LEU A 84 8.54 4.75 -6.32
C LEU A 84 10.03 4.52 -6.61
N SER A 85 10.93 4.95 -5.72
CA SER A 85 12.36 4.72 -5.93
C SER A 85 12.70 3.23 -5.82
N GLN A 86 13.67 2.77 -6.61
CA GLN A 86 14.13 1.38 -6.57
C GLN A 86 14.56 0.96 -5.16
N SER A 87 15.21 1.87 -4.41
CA SER A 87 15.65 1.61 -3.04
C SER A 87 14.48 1.24 -2.10
N ILE A 88 13.33 1.90 -2.21
CA ILE A 88 12.16 1.58 -1.39
C ILE A 88 11.54 0.25 -1.84
N TRP A 89 11.49 0.01 -3.16
CA TRP A 89 11.02 -1.26 -3.71
C TRP A 89 11.83 -2.45 -3.19
N ASP A 90 13.17 -2.36 -3.27
CA ASP A 90 14.09 -3.42 -2.81
C ASP A 90 13.96 -3.68 -1.30
N ARG A 91 13.70 -2.63 -0.51
CA ARG A 91 13.49 -2.77 0.94
C ARG A 91 12.16 -3.44 1.27
N LEU A 92 11.09 -3.11 0.55
CA LEU A 92 9.80 -3.77 0.69
C LEU A 92 9.90 -5.26 0.33
N ASP A 93 10.56 -5.58 -0.80
CA ASP A 93 10.84 -6.96 -1.21
C ASP A 93 11.62 -7.70 -0.13
N ARG A 94 12.71 -7.10 0.38
CA ARG A 94 13.54 -7.72 1.42
C ARG A 94 12.75 -8.00 2.70
N VAL A 95 11.96 -7.04 3.17
CA VAL A 95 11.16 -7.22 4.40
C VAL A 95 10.10 -8.30 4.20
N ALA A 96 9.45 -8.33 3.03
CA ALA A 96 8.48 -9.37 2.68
C ALA A 96 9.15 -10.76 2.60
N GLU A 97 10.28 -10.89 1.90
CA GLU A 97 11.02 -12.16 1.79
C GLU A 97 11.47 -12.67 3.16
N GLN A 98 12.00 -11.79 4.01
CA GLN A 98 12.47 -12.16 5.35
C GLN A 98 11.35 -12.63 6.27
N HIS A 99 10.15 -12.11 6.09
CA HIS A 99 9.02 -12.38 6.99
C HIS A 99 8.08 -13.46 6.46
N CYS A 100 7.73 -13.40 5.18
CA CYS A 100 6.78 -14.30 4.52
C CYS A 100 7.47 -15.46 3.77
N GLY A 101 8.77 -15.36 3.49
CA GLY A 101 9.49 -16.30 2.61
C GLY A 101 9.22 -16.07 1.12
N GLU A 102 8.46 -15.04 0.76
CA GLU A 102 8.12 -14.67 -0.61
C GLU A 102 8.05 -13.15 -0.78
N ARG A 103 8.23 -12.67 -2.01
CA ARG A 103 7.95 -11.27 -2.36
C ARG A 103 6.46 -11.05 -2.49
N ILE A 104 5.98 -9.94 -1.95
CA ILE A 104 4.63 -9.47 -2.24
C ILE A 104 4.65 -8.67 -3.54
N ARG A 105 3.70 -8.98 -4.42
CA ARG A 105 3.60 -8.33 -5.71
C ARG A 105 3.34 -6.83 -5.56
N MET A 106 4.20 -6.01 -6.16
CA MET A 106 3.96 -4.58 -6.32
C MET A 106 3.34 -4.30 -7.69
N MET A 107 2.34 -3.43 -7.73
CA MET A 107 1.67 -2.95 -8.93
C MET A 107 1.69 -1.43 -8.96
N ALA A 108 1.98 -0.85 -10.11
CA ALA A 108 1.99 0.59 -10.32
C ALA A 108 0.93 0.99 -11.33
N GLY A 109 0.11 1.98 -10.99
CA GLY A 109 -0.86 2.59 -11.90
C GLY A 109 -0.37 3.92 -12.44
N LEU A 110 -0.35 4.07 -13.76
CA LEU A 110 -0.18 5.36 -14.43
C LEU A 110 -1.54 5.82 -14.97
N GLY A 111 -1.85 7.09 -14.77
CA GLY A 111 -3.08 7.67 -15.29
C GLY A 111 -3.27 9.13 -14.90
N MET A 112 -4.40 9.66 -15.31
CA MET A 112 -4.87 11.02 -15.04
C MET A 112 -6.39 11.00 -14.89
N THR A 113 -6.95 12.07 -14.33
CA THR A 113 -8.40 12.15 -14.06
C THR A 113 -9.23 11.97 -15.33
N GLU A 114 -8.77 12.56 -16.42
CA GLU A 114 -9.40 12.61 -17.74
C GLU A 114 -9.43 11.24 -18.43
N ALA A 115 -8.60 10.28 -17.99
CA ALA A 115 -8.49 8.94 -18.57
C ALA A 115 -9.08 7.83 -17.67
N ALA A 116 -9.81 8.20 -16.61
CA ALA A 116 -10.58 7.33 -15.73
C ALA A 116 -9.97 5.96 -15.33
N PRO A 117 -9.37 5.86 -14.13
CA PRO A 117 -8.30 6.68 -13.57
C PRO A 117 -6.90 6.20 -13.98
N SER A 118 -6.77 5.11 -14.75
CA SER A 118 -5.50 4.53 -15.18
C SER A 118 -5.54 4.17 -16.66
N CYS A 119 -4.49 4.55 -17.39
CA CYS A 119 -4.29 4.14 -18.78
C CYS A 119 -3.46 2.86 -18.90
N THR A 120 -2.56 2.60 -17.94
CA THR A 120 -1.72 1.40 -17.91
C THR A 120 -1.38 1.01 -16.47
N PHE A 121 -1.35 -0.30 -16.21
CA PHE A 121 -0.76 -0.91 -15.02
C PHE A 121 0.55 -1.61 -15.36
N THR A 122 1.56 -1.46 -14.50
CA THR A 122 2.84 -2.16 -14.61
C THR A 122 3.22 -2.80 -13.28
N THR A 123 4.31 -3.56 -13.30
CA THR A 123 4.55 -4.66 -12.39
C THR A 123 6.01 -4.88 -12.12
#